data_AF-A0A534RLW7-F1
#
_entry.id   AF-A0A534RLW7-F1
#
_cell.length_a   1.000
_cell.length_b   1.000
_cell.length_c   1.000
_cell.angle_alpha   90.00
_cell.angle_beta   90.00
_cell.angle_gamma   90.00
#
_symmetry.space_group_name_H-M   'P 1'
#
loop_
_entity.id
_entity.type
_entity.pdbx_description
1 polymer ?
#
loop_
_entity_poly.entity_id
_entity_poly.type
_entity_poly.pdbx_seq_one_letter_code
_entity_poly.pdbx_strand_id
1 'polypeptide(L)'
;MVKRIQCVLKRVLTATCFVLIPALGHSATYYASTTGSDNNTCTQAQNSSTPKRTINATLNCLGTAAGAGAGHTVQVAPGTYNETIYYNLPGGTSWSAPFTLKATAIGTVTLRPPVGAESCITIARPTSKYAIISGFVCDGVNVSYDGIKITDSSSGAASFIRLQNIEVKNAKRQGIFVIRSTDNQLLRLTVHDNGRADNLDNGIYIGEAAHRTLIADSLFYNNHAYGIHLYSSTTLPDGCIVRNNRVSTNGTGGLVLWATNTLAYNNLVYNNHTAAGNLLGSPKSGIRVGSAANGVKLYNNTVYGQKATSDDIGIEVASGALNTMVKNNIAYNNARGIANSGTGTTLAANLTTDPKFVNATAANFTLQAGSPAIDAGVTLSAVPNDYARVSRPQGPAYDIGGYEFVSASAVFDFALANGGSQSVTQGASAINTITATLLSGSAQAVSFSASGLPTGATAAFSPMTCSPGCSTTLTLTTTP
;
A
#
# COMPACT_ATOMS: atom_id res chain seq x y z
N MET A 1 -28.90 61.13 63.28
CA MET A 1 -27.90 60.09 62.93
C MET A 1 -27.44 60.33 61.51
N VAL A 2 -26.20 60.80 61.35
CA VAL A 2 -25.52 60.97 60.06
C VAL A 2 -25.14 59.58 59.54
N LYS A 3 -25.59 59.18 58.35
CA LYS A 3 -25.07 58.02 57.63
C LYS A 3 -24.38 58.50 56.35
N ARG A 4 -23.05 58.46 56.38
CA ARG A 4 -22.16 58.61 55.22
C ARG A 4 -22.40 57.46 54.25
N ILE A 5 -22.56 57.76 52.96
CA ILE A 5 -22.45 56.78 51.88
C ILE A 5 -21.16 57.11 51.13
N GLN A 6 -20.20 56.19 51.19
CA GLN A 6 -18.94 56.25 50.45
C GLN A 6 -19.20 56.06 48.95
N CYS A 7 -18.65 56.96 48.13
CA CYS A 7 -18.54 56.80 46.69
C CYS A 7 -17.30 55.96 46.38
N VAL A 8 -17.48 54.76 45.82
CA VAL A 8 -16.37 53.93 45.30
C VAL A 8 -16.37 54.02 43.78
N LEU A 9 -15.35 54.69 43.23
CA LEU A 9 -15.10 54.80 41.80
C LEU A 9 -14.54 53.46 41.29
N LYS A 10 -15.39 52.58 40.72
CA LYS A 10 -14.92 51.38 40.00
C LYS A 10 -14.52 51.78 38.58
N ARG A 11 -13.22 51.69 38.28
CA ARG A 11 -12.69 51.74 36.91
C ARG A 11 -13.35 50.64 36.08
N VAL A 12 -14.13 51.02 35.08
CA VAL A 12 -14.59 50.11 34.03
C VAL A 12 -13.42 49.87 33.09
N LEU A 13 -12.74 48.74 33.25
CA LEU A 13 -11.85 48.21 32.22
C LEU A 13 -12.76 47.54 31.17
N THR A 14 -12.96 48.19 30.03
CA THR A 14 -13.53 47.55 28.84
C THR A 14 -12.50 46.55 28.31
N ALA A 15 -12.54 45.32 28.81
CA ALA A 15 -11.83 44.21 28.21
C ALA A 15 -12.48 43.90 26.86
N THR A 16 -11.87 44.40 25.78
CA THR A 16 -12.21 43.98 24.42
C THR A 16 -11.80 42.52 24.28
N CYS A 17 -12.75 41.62 24.48
CA CYS A 17 -12.56 40.20 24.24
C CYS A 17 -12.42 39.99 22.73
N PHE A 18 -11.19 39.92 22.24
CA PHE A 18 -10.92 39.39 20.90
C PHE A 18 -11.26 37.90 20.91
N VAL A 19 -12.49 37.57 20.51
CA VAL A 19 -12.80 36.21 20.07
C VAL A 19 -12.04 36.04 18.74
N LEU A 20 -10.87 35.39 18.81
CA LEU A 20 -10.25 34.79 17.63
C LEU A 20 -11.20 33.68 17.17
N ILE A 21 -12.15 34.05 16.31
CA ILE A 21 -12.86 33.08 15.49
C ILE A 21 -11.78 32.55 14.54
N PRO A 22 -11.36 31.27 14.62
CA PRO A 22 -10.49 30.74 13.59
C PRO A 22 -11.22 30.94 12.27
N ALA A 23 -10.64 31.73 11.37
CA ALA A 23 -11.15 31.83 10.02
C ALA A 23 -11.26 30.40 9.50
N LEU A 24 -12.47 29.95 9.18
CA LEU A 24 -12.68 28.70 8.46
C LEU A 24 -11.78 28.78 7.23
N GLY A 25 -10.73 27.95 7.20
CA GLY A 25 -9.72 28.00 6.14
C GLY A 25 -10.43 27.82 4.80
N HIS A 26 -10.41 28.86 3.96
CA HIS A 26 -11.05 28.81 2.65
C HIS A 26 -10.30 27.83 1.76
N SER A 27 -10.89 26.67 1.49
CA SER A 27 -10.37 25.72 0.50
C SER A 27 -10.78 26.19 -0.90
N ALA A 28 -9.81 26.34 -1.79
CA ALA A 28 -10.02 26.69 -3.19
C ALA A 28 -9.34 25.68 -4.11
N THR A 29 -9.91 25.45 -5.29
CA THR A 29 -9.32 24.64 -6.35
C THR A 29 -8.89 25.53 -7.50
N TYR A 30 -7.65 25.37 -7.96
CA TYR A 30 -7.10 26.05 -9.13
C TYR A 30 -6.85 25.03 -10.25
N TYR A 31 -7.03 25.44 -11.50
CA TYR A 31 -7.02 24.55 -12.65
C TYR A 31 -5.87 24.87 -13.60
N ALA A 32 -5.17 23.82 -14.03
CA ALA A 32 -4.17 23.86 -15.09
C ALA A 32 -4.62 22.99 -16.28
N SER A 33 -4.44 23.48 -17.51
CA SER A 33 -4.73 22.76 -18.75
C SER A 33 -3.74 23.18 -19.84
N THR A 34 -3.25 22.25 -20.65
CA THR A 34 -2.39 22.59 -21.81
C THR A 34 -3.09 23.52 -22.82
N THR A 35 -4.42 23.53 -22.83
CA THR A 35 -5.25 24.44 -23.65
C THR A 35 -5.54 25.79 -22.97
N GLY A 36 -5.08 25.99 -21.73
CA GLY A 36 -5.29 27.20 -20.94
C GLY A 36 -4.41 28.38 -21.35
N SER A 37 -4.44 29.43 -20.52
CA SER A 37 -3.65 30.65 -20.69
C SER A 37 -3.04 31.11 -19.37
N ASP A 38 -1.73 31.30 -19.31
CA ASP A 38 -1.07 31.81 -18.09
C ASP A 38 -1.40 33.28 -17.79
N ASN A 39 -1.97 33.99 -18.77
CA ASN A 39 -2.54 35.33 -18.59
C ASN A 39 -3.85 35.32 -17.78
N ASN A 40 -4.49 34.17 -17.62
CA ASN A 40 -5.66 34.07 -16.73
C ASN A 40 -5.22 34.41 -15.30
N THR A 41 -5.96 35.29 -14.63
CA THR A 41 -5.69 35.66 -13.23
C THR A 41 -5.88 34.46 -12.30
N CYS A 42 -5.37 34.56 -11.07
CA CYS A 42 -5.54 33.48 -10.10
C CYS A 42 -7.00 33.24 -9.73
N THR A 43 -7.83 34.28 -9.71
CA THR A 43 -9.28 34.15 -9.52
C THR A 43 -9.93 33.44 -10.71
N GLN A 44 -9.56 33.78 -11.96
CA GLN A 44 -10.06 33.07 -13.14
C GLN A 44 -9.62 31.60 -13.15
N ALA A 45 -8.40 31.31 -12.69
CA ALA A 45 -7.88 29.96 -12.60
C ALA A 45 -8.64 29.07 -11.58
N GLN A 46 -9.53 29.63 -10.76
CA GLN A 46 -10.44 28.85 -9.91
C GLN A 46 -11.69 28.33 -10.65
N ASN A 47 -11.85 28.66 -11.94
CA ASN A 47 -12.85 28.08 -12.83
C ASN A 47 -12.16 27.16 -13.85
N SER A 48 -12.65 25.92 -13.99
CA SER A 48 -12.09 24.91 -14.90
C SER A 48 -12.19 25.30 -16.37
N SER A 49 -13.04 26.27 -16.73
CA SER A 49 -13.16 26.81 -18.10
C SER A 49 -12.13 27.90 -18.41
N THR A 50 -11.47 28.46 -17.40
CA THR A 50 -10.40 29.47 -17.55
C THR A 50 -9.12 29.06 -16.83
N PRO A 51 -8.59 27.85 -17.09
CA PRO A 51 -7.41 27.34 -16.41
C PRO A 51 -6.15 28.11 -16.84
N LYS A 52 -5.13 28.10 -15.98
CA LYS A 52 -3.79 28.49 -16.42
C LYS A 52 -3.21 27.41 -17.36
N ARG A 53 -2.24 27.79 -18.19
CA ARG A 53 -1.63 26.89 -19.17
C ARG A 53 -0.65 25.92 -18.50
N THR A 54 0.19 26.44 -17.62
CA THR A 54 1.26 25.67 -16.96
C THR A 54 0.89 25.34 -15.52
N ILE A 55 1.45 24.23 -15.04
CA ILE A 55 1.32 23.82 -13.65
C ILE A 55 2.04 24.85 -12.77
N ASN A 56 3.25 25.29 -13.13
CA ASN A 56 3.99 26.29 -12.38
C ASN A 56 3.24 27.61 -12.24
N ALA A 57 2.62 28.14 -13.30
CA ALA A 57 1.84 29.37 -13.18
C ALA A 57 0.61 29.19 -12.27
N THR A 58 0.05 27.98 -12.20
CA THR A 58 -1.05 27.64 -11.28
C THR A 58 -0.58 27.55 -9.83
N LEU A 59 0.58 26.94 -9.58
CA LEU A 59 1.20 26.90 -8.26
C LEU A 59 1.56 28.32 -7.76
N ASN A 60 1.98 29.20 -8.66
CA ASN A 60 2.28 30.60 -8.34
C ASN A 60 1.08 31.41 -7.82
N CYS A 61 -0.16 30.95 -8.02
CA CYS A 61 -1.33 31.57 -7.41
C CYS A 61 -1.43 31.37 -5.90
N LEU A 62 -0.78 30.33 -5.39
CA LEU A 62 -0.69 30.03 -3.96
C LEU A 62 0.64 30.53 -3.39
N GLY A 63 1.72 30.36 -4.15
CA GLY A 63 3.08 30.66 -3.72
C GLY A 63 3.64 29.64 -2.73
N THR A 64 4.89 29.86 -2.31
CA THR A 64 5.66 28.90 -1.49
C THR A 64 5.90 29.37 -0.06
N ALA A 65 5.14 30.35 0.43
CA ALA A 65 5.21 30.75 1.84
C ALA A 65 4.71 29.61 2.74
N ALA A 66 5.15 29.59 4.00
CA ALA A 66 4.75 28.55 4.95
C ALA A 66 3.22 28.50 5.09
N GLY A 67 2.62 27.33 4.83
CA GLY A 67 1.18 27.13 4.92
C GLY A 67 0.35 27.78 3.80
N ALA A 68 0.96 28.41 2.79
CA ALA A 68 0.23 29.09 1.72
C ALA A 68 -0.67 28.17 0.87
N GLY A 69 -0.39 26.86 0.87
CA GLY A 69 -1.22 25.87 0.19
C GLY A 69 -2.22 25.15 1.10
N ALA A 70 -2.35 25.52 2.38
CA ALA A 70 -3.15 24.77 3.35
C ALA A 70 -4.63 24.65 2.93
N GLY A 71 -5.07 23.41 2.70
CA GLY A 71 -6.44 23.12 2.27
C GLY A 71 -6.72 23.40 0.79
N HIS A 72 -5.78 23.97 0.05
CA HIS A 72 -5.95 24.28 -1.38
C HIS A 72 -5.61 23.08 -2.27
N THR A 73 -6.24 23.04 -3.45
CA THR A 73 -5.98 22.04 -4.48
C THR A 73 -5.58 22.70 -5.80
N VAL A 74 -4.58 22.14 -6.49
CA VAL A 74 -4.34 22.36 -7.92
C VAL A 74 -4.76 21.08 -8.65
N GLN A 75 -5.72 21.19 -9.56
CA GLN A 75 -6.22 20.10 -10.38
C GLN A 75 -5.76 20.28 -11.83
N VAL A 76 -5.10 19.25 -12.38
CA VAL A 76 -4.43 19.32 -13.68
C VAL A 76 -5.18 18.46 -14.71
N ALA A 77 -5.60 19.07 -15.80
CA ALA A 77 -6.27 18.40 -16.91
C ALA A 77 -5.31 17.48 -17.69
N PRO A 78 -5.80 16.46 -18.42
CA PRO A 78 -4.96 15.57 -19.20
C PRO A 78 -4.05 16.31 -20.19
N GLY A 79 -2.82 15.82 -20.34
CA GLY A 79 -1.87 16.40 -21.28
C GLY A 79 -0.41 16.15 -20.91
N THR A 80 0.47 16.52 -21.83
CA THR A 80 1.92 16.56 -21.59
C THR A 80 2.34 17.99 -21.30
N TYR A 81 2.92 18.20 -20.13
CA TYR A 81 3.39 19.49 -19.64
C TYR A 81 4.92 19.51 -19.73
N ASN A 82 5.43 20.38 -20.60
CA ASN A 82 6.85 20.53 -20.87
C ASN A 82 7.52 21.47 -19.85
N GLU A 83 7.49 21.07 -18.58
CA GLU A 83 8.02 21.87 -17.47
C GLU A 83 8.56 20.98 -16.35
N THR A 84 9.40 21.56 -15.49
CA THR A 84 9.83 20.98 -14.22
C THR A 84 9.14 21.73 -13.09
N ILE A 85 8.69 21.01 -12.06
CA ILE A 85 8.28 21.62 -10.79
C ILE A 85 9.54 21.75 -9.91
N TYR A 86 10.23 22.88 -10.02
CA TYR A 86 11.50 23.12 -9.33
C TYR A 86 11.30 24.11 -8.18
N TYR A 87 11.35 23.61 -6.93
CA TYR A 87 11.19 24.42 -5.71
C TYR A 87 9.93 25.30 -5.69
N ASN A 88 8.88 24.87 -6.39
CA ASN A 88 7.65 25.64 -6.56
C ASN A 88 6.42 24.97 -5.93
N LEU A 89 6.61 23.97 -5.07
CA LEU A 89 5.50 23.25 -4.43
C LEU A 89 5.04 23.99 -3.17
N PRO A 90 3.78 24.47 -3.10
CA PRO A 90 3.20 24.99 -1.87
C PRO A 90 3.15 23.93 -0.76
N GLY A 91 3.16 24.37 0.49
CA GLY A 91 2.95 23.50 1.64
C GLY A 91 1.63 23.77 2.34
N GLY A 92 1.07 22.72 2.94
CA GLY A 92 0.00 22.82 3.93
C GLY A 92 0.53 23.08 5.34
N THR A 93 -0.38 23.05 6.32
CA THR A 93 -0.04 23.21 7.75
C THR A 93 -0.09 21.90 8.54
N SER A 94 -0.82 20.90 8.05
CA SER A 94 -0.97 19.57 8.66
C SER A 94 -1.54 18.56 7.65
N TRP A 95 -1.62 17.28 8.01
CA TRP A 95 -2.35 16.29 7.21
C TRP A 95 -3.88 16.50 7.19
N SER A 96 -4.43 17.33 8.08
CA SER A 96 -5.85 17.75 8.05
C SER A 96 -6.08 19.00 7.17
N ALA A 97 -5.02 19.76 6.87
CA ALA A 97 -5.05 20.87 5.93
C ALA A 97 -3.84 20.82 4.96
N PRO A 98 -3.72 19.75 4.14
CA PRO A 98 -2.61 19.61 3.23
C PRO A 98 -2.79 20.51 2.01
N PHE A 99 -1.69 20.82 1.32
CA PHE A 99 -1.75 21.23 -0.09
C PHE A 99 -1.91 19.99 -0.97
N THR A 100 -2.74 20.05 -2.02
CA THR A 100 -2.92 18.93 -2.96
C THR A 100 -2.67 19.36 -4.41
N LEU A 101 -1.68 18.78 -5.06
CA LEU A 101 -1.50 18.80 -6.51
C LEU A 101 -1.97 17.46 -7.09
N LYS A 102 -3.01 17.45 -7.91
CA LYS A 102 -3.58 16.21 -8.45
C LYS A 102 -3.87 16.28 -9.95
N ALA A 103 -3.63 15.17 -10.63
CA ALA A 103 -4.20 14.92 -11.95
C ALA A 103 -5.72 14.72 -11.83
N THR A 104 -6.45 15.11 -12.87
CA THR A 104 -7.89 14.85 -13.04
C THR A 104 -8.20 13.36 -13.07
N ALA A 105 -7.34 12.57 -13.71
CA ALA A 105 -7.36 11.12 -13.72
C ALA A 105 -5.92 10.57 -13.59
N ILE A 106 -5.77 9.40 -12.98
CA ILE A 106 -4.44 8.78 -12.77
C ILE A 106 -3.82 8.47 -14.14
N GLY A 107 -2.55 8.86 -14.33
CA GLY A 107 -1.78 8.55 -15.53
C GLY A 107 -2.04 9.47 -16.71
N THR A 108 -3.01 10.39 -16.63
CA THR A 108 -3.39 11.24 -17.78
C THR A 108 -2.57 12.52 -17.89
N VAL A 109 -1.77 12.85 -16.87
CA VAL A 109 -0.94 14.06 -16.82
C VAL A 109 0.52 13.65 -16.83
N THR A 110 1.23 13.95 -17.91
CA THR A 110 2.67 13.67 -18.03
C THR A 110 3.48 14.95 -17.82
N LEU A 111 4.35 14.96 -16.82
CA LEU A 111 5.44 15.92 -16.72
C LEU A 111 6.60 15.39 -17.56
N ARG A 112 6.94 16.10 -18.63
CA ARG A 112 8.09 15.79 -19.50
C ARG A 112 8.97 17.03 -19.65
N PRO A 113 9.92 17.24 -18.73
CA PRO A 113 10.79 18.41 -18.78
C PRO A 113 11.52 18.61 -20.12
N PRO A 114 11.96 19.84 -20.42
CA PRO A 114 12.86 20.08 -21.55
C PRO A 114 14.20 19.36 -21.35
N VAL A 115 14.90 19.12 -22.47
CA VAL A 115 16.24 18.50 -22.48
C VAL A 115 17.18 19.26 -21.56
N GLY A 116 17.85 18.54 -20.67
CA GLY A 116 18.84 19.10 -19.75
C GLY A 116 18.30 19.47 -18.37
N ALA A 117 16.98 19.45 -18.15
CA ALA A 117 16.41 19.63 -16.81
C ALA A 117 16.95 18.60 -15.81
N GLU A 118 17.09 18.97 -14.53
CA GLU A 118 17.64 18.04 -13.51
C GLU A 118 16.68 16.87 -13.25
N SER A 119 15.38 17.17 -13.09
CA SER A 119 14.32 16.24 -12.68
C SER A 119 12.94 16.69 -13.19
N CYS A 120 11.93 15.82 -13.11
CA CYS A 120 10.53 16.23 -13.30
C CYS A 120 10.06 17.14 -12.16
N ILE A 121 10.41 16.76 -10.92
CA ILE A 121 9.99 17.45 -9.70
C ILE A 121 11.16 17.47 -8.72
N THR A 122 11.50 18.66 -8.21
CA THR A 122 12.46 18.83 -7.12
C THR A 122 11.81 19.62 -5.99
N ILE A 123 11.69 18.98 -4.82
CA ILE A 123 11.04 19.54 -3.62
C ILE A 123 12.11 19.72 -2.56
N ALA A 124 12.47 20.97 -2.25
CA ALA A 124 13.56 21.23 -1.31
C ALA A 124 13.35 22.42 -0.36
N ARG A 125 12.21 23.12 -0.46
CA ARG A 125 11.95 24.24 0.42
C ARG A 125 11.49 23.72 1.79
N PRO A 126 11.94 24.34 2.89
CA PRO A 126 11.45 24.02 4.23
C PRO A 126 9.96 24.33 4.42
N THR A 127 9.38 25.14 3.53
CA THR A 127 7.96 25.48 3.52
C THR A 127 7.11 24.48 2.73
N SER A 128 7.71 23.64 1.88
CA SER A 128 7.02 22.54 1.20
C SER A 128 6.85 21.37 2.18
N LYS A 129 5.82 21.46 3.03
CA LYS A 129 5.43 20.44 4.01
C LYS A 129 3.96 20.13 3.91
N TYR A 130 3.56 18.92 4.30
CA TYR A 130 2.16 18.47 4.24
C TYR A 130 1.56 18.68 2.84
N ALA A 131 2.29 18.21 1.82
CA ALA A 131 1.91 18.37 0.42
C ALA A 131 1.67 16.99 -0.20
N ILE A 132 0.58 16.86 -0.95
CA ILE A 132 0.18 15.66 -1.67
C ILE A 132 0.37 15.91 -3.16
N ILE A 133 1.10 15.04 -3.84
CA ILE A 133 1.16 14.99 -5.30
C ILE A 133 0.54 13.67 -5.75
N SER A 134 -0.43 13.71 -6.67
CA SER A 134 -1.16 12.51 -7.06
C SER A 134 -1.53 12.38 -8.52
N GLY A 135 -1.38 11.17 -9.07
CA GLY A 135 -1.93 10.80 -10.38
C GLY A 135 -1.06 11.16 -11.58
N PHE A 136 0.14 11.70 -11.36
CA PHE A 136 1.03 12.14 -12.44
C PHE A 136 1.88 11.01 -13.00
N VAL A 137 2.31 11.17 -14.25
CA VAL A 137 3.45 10.47 -14.83
C VAL A 137 4.63 11.45 -14.85
N CYS A 138 5.74 11.09 -14.21
CA CYS A 138 7.04 11.71 -14.46
C CYS A 138 7.76 10.91 -15.54
N ASP A 139 7.88 11.50 -16.73
CA ASP A 139 8.67 10.95 -17.82
C ASP A 139 10.02 11.65 -17.90
N GLY A 140 11.01 11.02 -17.28
CA GLY A 140 12.38 11.49 -17.16
C GLY A 140 13.22 11.33 -18.43
N VAL A 141 12.64 11.04 -19.59
CA VAL A 141 13.40 10.79 -20.83
C VAL A 141 14.39 11.91 -21.17
N ASN A 142 14.06 13.15 -20.80
CA ASN A 142 14.85 14.35 -21.08
C ASN A 142 15.65 14.89 -19.88
N VAL A 143 15.44 14.33 -18.68
CA VAL A 143 16.14 14.83 -17.48
C VAL A 143 17.59 14.34 -17.46
N SER A 144 18.43 14.99 -16.67
CA SER A 144 19.86 14.66 -16.53
C SER A 144 20.16 13.80 -15.30
N TYR A 145 19.28 13.81 -14.28
CA TYR A 145 19.46 13.08 -13.01
C TYR A 145 18.24 12.22 -12.69
N ASP A 146 17.56 12.54 -11.59
CA ASP A 146 16.52 11.72 -10.97
C ASP A 146 15.13 12.10 -11.50
N GLY A 147 14.16 11.18 -11.44
CA GLY A 147 12.78 11.50 -11.80
C GLY A 147 12.16 12.52 -10.84
N ILE A 148 12.08 12.16 -9.57
CA ILE A 148 11.56 13.01 -8.49
C ILE A 148 12.56 13.08 -7.34
N LYS A 149 12.84 14.28 -6.84
CA LYS A 149 13.79 14.52 -5.75
C LYS A 149 13.11 15.24 -4.58
N ILE A 150 13.25 14.68 -3.37
CA ILE A 150 12.81 15.30 -2.11
C ILE A 150 14.06 15.50 -1.26
N THR A 151 14.39 16.76 -1.00
CA THR A 151 15.68 17.13 -0.41
C THR A 151 15.52 18.41 0.42
N ASP A 152 16.64 19.05 0.69
CA ASP A 152 16.78 20.35 1.31
C ASP A 152 17.48 21.36 0.39
N SER A 153 17.44 22.61 0.86
CA SER A 153 18.10 23.77 0.29
C SER A 153 18.94 24.44 1.38
N SER A 154 19.63 25.53 1.03
CA SER A 154 20.34 26.36 2.02
C SER A 154 19.44 26.90 3.14
N SER A 155 18.11 26.90 2.94
CA SER A 155 17.13 27.35 3.92
C SER A 155 16.52 26.24 4.78
N GLY A 156 16.88 24.97 4.53
CA GLY A 156 16.36 23.80 5.23
C GLY A 156 15.63 22.83 4.32
N ALA A 157 14.97 21.83 4.93
CA ALA A 157 14.49 20.62 4.26
C ALA A 157 12.97 20.55 4.05
N ALA A 158 12.57 20.07 2.88
CA ALA A 158 11.20 19.59 2.66
C ALA A 158 10.97 18.30 3.47
N SER A 159 9.77 18.07 3.98
CA SER A 159 9.39 16.87 4.76
C SER A 159 7.86 16.73 4.77
N PHE A 160 7.32 15.59 5.20
CA PHE A 160 5.86 15.35 5.18
C PHE A 160 5.27 15.44 3.76
N ILE A 161 5.98 14.91 2.77
CA ILE A 161 5.53 14.85 1.38
C ILE A 161 4.85 13.51 1.12
N ARG A 162 3.66 13.54 0.52
CA ARG A 162 2.96 12.35 0.03
C ARG A 162 3.00 12.30 -1.49
N LEU A 163 3.72 11.34 -2.05
CA LEU A 163 3.63 10.97 -3.46
C LEU A 163 2.66 9.78 -3.56
N GLN A 164 1.62 9.88 -4.37
CA GLN A 164 0.65 8.80 -4.50
C GLN A 164 0.03 8.58 -5.87
N ASN A 165 -0.11 7.33 -6.31
CA ASN A 165 -0.63 7.00 -7.64
C ASN A 165 0.21 7.66 -8.75
N ILE A 166 1.54 7.65 -8.61
CA ILE A 166 2.46 8.29 -9.55
C ILE A 166 3.24 7.22 -10.30
N GLU A 167 3.38 7.39 -11.61
CA GLU A 167 4.31 6.64 -12.43
C GLU A 167 5.61 7.44 -12.59
N VAL A 168 6.77 6.80 -12.44
CA VAL A 168 8.08 7.41 -12.66
C VAL A 168 8.91 6.52 -13.58
N LYS A 169 9.29 7.05 -14.74
CA LYS A 169 10.05 6.30 -15.74
C LYS A 169 11.09 7.10 -16.48
N ASN A 170 12.01 6.40 -17.13
CA ASN A 170 13.01 6.91 -18.06
C ASN A 170 14.02 7.91 -17.47
N ALA A 171 14.05 8.08 -16.14
CA ALA A 171 15.04 8.93 -15.49
C ALA A 171 16.45 8.36 -15.70
N LYS A 172 17.46 9.23 -15.72
CA LYS A 172 18.84 8.81 -16.02
C LYS A 172 19.54 8.20 -14.82
N ARG A 173 19.04 8.50 -13.62
CA ARG A 173 19.53 8.01 -12.34
C ARG A 173 18.40 7.39 -11.52
N GLN A 174 18.17 7.86 -10.30
CA GLN A 174 17.10 7.30 -9.47
C GLN A 174 15.74 7.62 -10.09
N GLY A 175 14.77 6.71 -9.99
CA GLY A 175 13.38 7.09 -10.20
C GLY A 175 12.97 8.15 -9.16
N ILE A 176 13.16 7.84 -7.88
CA ILE A 176 12.89 8.76 -6.78
C ILE A 176 14.09 8.81 -5.83
N PHE A 177 14.55 10.02 -5.51
CA PHE A 177 15.66 10.26 -4.59
C PHE A 177 15.22 11.10 -3.39
N VAL A 178 15.44 10.59 -2.18
CA VAL A 178 15.07 11.27 -0.92
C VAL A 178 16.28 11.38 -0.02
N ILE A 179 16.67 12.60 0.37
CA ILE A 179 17.76 12.85 1.34
C ILE A 179 17.38 13.99 2.28
N ARG A 180 17.93 13.98 3.49
CA ARG A 180 17.77 15.02 4.52
C ARG A 180 16.31 15.44 4.71
N SER A 181 15.39 14.48 4.59
CA SER A 181 13.94 14.70 4.54
C SER A 181 13.22 13.60 5.29
N THR A 182 12.20 13.95 6.08
CA THR A 182 11.58 13.01 7.00
C THR A 182 10.06 12.93 6.86
N ASP A 183 9.48 11.83 7.35
CA ASP A 183 8.04 11.62 7.46
C ASP A 183 7.30 11.64 6.10
N ASN A 184 8.00 11.20 5.04
CA ASN A 184 7.44 11.12 3.69
C ASN A 184 6.62 9.85 3.49
N GLN A 185 5.62 9.92 2.61
CA GLN A 185 4.74 8.81 2.26
C GLN A 185 4.75 8.57 0.76
N LEU A 186 5.30 7.45 0.32
CA LEU A 186 5.49 7.04 -1.07
C LEU A 186 4.57 5.84 -1.34
N LEU A 187 3.39 6.10 -1.91
CA LEU A 187 2.26 5.16 -1.88
C LEU A 187 1.74 4.83 -3.29
N ARG A 188 1.48 3.56 -3.60
CA ARG A 188 0.88 3.16 -4.90
C ARG A 188 1.62 3.76 -6.10
N LEU A 189 2.94 3.66 -6.06
CA LEU A 189 3.81 4.14 -7.11
C LEU A 189 4.04 3.04 -8.14
N THR A 190 4.31 3.44 -9.38
CA THR A 190 4.83 2.57 -10.42
C THR A 190 6.16 3.14 -10.90
N VAL A 191 7.27 2.52 -10.52
CA VAL A 191 8.61 3.08 -10.77
C VAL A 191 9.42 2.07 -11.58
N HIS A 192 9.74 2.44 -12.82
CA HIS A 192 10.33 1.51 -13.78
C HIS A 192 11.17 2.17 -14.87
N ASP A 193 12.03 1.39 -15.52
CA ASP A 193 12.86 1.83 -16.64
C ASP A 193 13.73 3.07 -16.30
N ASN A 194 14.18 3.18 -15.05
CA ASN A 194 15.06 4.24 -14.59
C ASN A 194 16.50 3.75 -14.45
N GLY A 195 17.45 4.66 -14.69
CA GLY A 195 18.86 4.43 -14.43
C GLY A 195 19.68 3.93 -15.62
N ARG A 196 21.00 4.01 -15.49
CA ARG A 196 21.98 3.57 -16.50
C ARG A 196 23.24 2.92 -15.92
N ALA A 197 23.47 3.05 -14.61
CA ALA A 197 24.68 2.57 -13.95
C ALA A 197 24.38 1.48 -12.91
N ASP A 198 25.09 0.37 -13.06
CA ASP A 198 24.97 -0.81 -12.20
C ASP A 198 25.19 -0.47 -10.73
N ASN A 199 24.38 -1.09 -9.86
CA ASN A 199 24.44 -0.92 -8.39
C ASN A 199 24.21 0.53 -7.88
N LEU A 200 23.99 1.51 -8.76
CA LEU A 200 23.87 2.91 -8.39
C LEU A 200 22.48 3.47 -8.68
N ASP A 201 21.90 3.18 -9.84
CA ASP A 201 20.66 3.84 -10.27
C ASP A 201 19.41 2.98 -10.02
N ASN A 202 18.67 3.34 -8.97
CA ASN A 202 17.62 2.52 -8.38
C ASN A 202 16.22 3.05 -8.74
N GLY A 203 15.20 2.23 -8.52
CA GLY A 203 13.82 2.72 -8.55
C GLY A 203 13.62 3.81 -7.50
N ILE A 204 13.86 3.49 -6.23
CA ILE A 204 13.87 4.47 -5.13
C ILE A 204 15.17 4.38 -4.35
N TYR A 205 15.72 5.54 -4.02
CA TYR A 205 16.82 5.68 -3.08
C TYR A 205 16.46 6.61 -1.92
N ILE A 206 16.44 6.04 -0.72
CA ILE A 206 16.25 6.75 0.54
C ILE A 206 17.64 6.87 1.19
N GLY A 207 18.15 8.09 1.21
CA GLY A 207 19.55 8.37 1.49
C GLY A 207 19.81 9.01 2.85
N GLU A 208 20.92 9.74 2.91
CA GLU A 208 21.39 10.44 4.09
C GLU A 208 20.28 11.16 4.86
N ALA A 209 20.18 10.89 6.17
CA ALA A 209 19.25 11.55 7.09
C ALA A 209 17.79 11.57 6.61
N ALA A 210 17.39 10.58 5.80
CA ALA A 210 16.01 10.38 5.39
C ALA A 210 15.31 9.39 6.32
N HIS A 211 14.52 9.91 7.26
CA HIS A 211 13.94 9.10 8.35
C HIS A 211 12.42 8.95 8.21
N ARG A 212 11.88 7.84 8.72
CA ARG A 212 10.44 7.58 8.81
C ARG A 212 9.70 7.68 7.47
N THR A 213 10.37 7.33 6.38
CA THR A 213 9.71 7.23 5.08
C THR A 213 8.88 5.95 5.03
N LEU A 214 7.61 6.08 4.65
CA LEU A 214 6.72 4.96 4.34
C LEU A 214 6.74 4.71 2.83
N ILE A 215 7.19 3.53 2.40
CA ILE A 215 7.11 3.04 1.02
C ILE A 215 6.10 1.90 0.99
N ALA A 216 4.94 2.12 0.36
CA ALA A 216 3.87 1.12 0.43
C ALA A 216 3.10 0.92 -0.87
N ASP A 217 2.61 -0.31 -1.04
CA ASP A 217 1.61 -0.69 -2.05
C ASP A 217 2.07 -0.37 -3.49
N SER A 218 3.38 -0.39 -3.73
CA SER A 218 4.01 0.13 -4.96
C SER A 218 4.66 -0.97 -5.79
N LEU A 219 4.84 -0.69 -7.08
CA LEU A 219 5.49 -1.54 -8.07
C LEU A 219 6.85 -0.96 -8.44
N PHE A 220 7.90 -1.77 -8.34
CA PHE A 220 9.28 -1.42 -8.69
C PHE A 220 9.83 -2.47 -9.64
N TYR A 221 9.96 -2.12 -10.93
CA TYR A 221 10.40 -3.09 -11.92
C TYR A 221 11.24 -2.50 -13.04
N ASN A 222 12.09 -3.30 -13.67
CA ASN A 222 12.96 -2.88 -14.78
C ASN A 222 13.81 -1.63 -14.47
N ASN A 223 14.06 -1.31 -13.20
CA ASN A 223 15.05 -0.29 -12.87
C ASN A 223 16.44 -0.90 -13.02
N HIS A 224 17.41 -0.08 -13.41
CA HIS A 224 18.72 -0.55 -13.81
C HIS A 224 19.48 -1.26 -12.68
N ALA A 225 19.48 -0.70 -11.46
CA ALA A 225 20.08 -1.32 -10.29
C ALA A 225 19.04 -1.96 -9.35
N TYR A 226 18.85 -1.42 -8.14
CA TYR A 226 17.91 -1.97 -7.16
C TYR A 226 16.50 -1.42 -7.36
N GLY A 227 15.47 -2.19 -6.98
CA GLY A 227 14.11 -1.65 -6.93
C GLY A 227 13.96 -0.60 -5.84
N ILE A 228 14.36 -0.94 -4.60
CA ILE A 228 14.33 -0.05 -3.44
C ILE A 228 15.66 -0.15 -2.69
N HIS A 229 16.29 0.99 -2.44
CA HIS A 229 17.57 1.08 -1.76
C HIS A 229 17.51 2.12 -0.63
N LEU A 230 17.71 1.68 0.61
CA LEU A 230 17.95 2.54 1.76
C LEU A 230 19.44 2.49 2.06
N TYR A 231 20.15 3.61 1.94
CA TYR A 231 21.60 3.65 2.17
C TYR A 231 22.12 5.05 2.46
N SER A 232 23.08 5.15 3.37
CA SER A 232 23.98 6.30 3.46
C SER A 232 25.35 5.86 3.96
N SER A 233 26.41 6.57 3.57
CA SER A 233 27.74 6.42 4.17
C SER A 233 27.94 7.31 5.40
N THR A 234 27.02 8.24 5.66
CA THR A 234 27.07 9.20 6.78
C THR A 234 25.99 8.89 7.82
N THR A 235 24.80 9.47 7.67
CA THR A 235 23.65 9.24 8.53
C THR A 235 22.68 8.29 7.85
N LEU A 236 22.58 7.07 8.36
CA LEU A 236 21.69 6.05 7.80
C LEU A 236 20.21 6.48 7.87
N PRO A 237 19.39 6.07 6.88
CA PRO A 237 17.95 6.08 7.03
C PRO A 237 17.53 5.35 8.31
N ASP A 238 16.54 5.89 9.01
CA ASP A 238 16.07 5.33 10.29
C ASP A 238 14.55 5.26 10.34
N GLY A 239 14.00 4.21 10.96
CA GLY A 239 12.58 4.11 11.26
C GLY A 239 11.68 4.03 10.01
N CYS A 240 12.24 3.65 8.87
CA CYS A 240 11.48 3.53 7.62
C CYS A 240 10.56 2.30 7.65
N ILE A 241 9.48 2.36 6.89
CA ILE A 241 8.56 1.23 6.70
C ILE A 241 8.46 0.93 5.21
N VAL A 242 8.80 -0.29 4.81
CA VAL A 242 8.72 -0.76 3.42
C VAL A 242 7.74 -1.93 3.37
N ARG A 243 6.53 -1.72 2.84
CA ARG A 243 5.47 -2.74 2.96
C ARG A 243 4.61 -2.95 1.74
N ASN A 244 4.13 -4.17 1.56
CA ASN A 244 3.20 -4.54 0.49
C ASN A 244 3.69 -4.10 -0.91
N ASN A 245 5.00 -4.02 -1.13
CA ASN A 245 5.53 -3.65 -2.43
C ASN A 245 5.75 -4.90 -3.28
N ARG A 246 5.65 -4.72 -4.59
CA ARG A 246 6.04 -5.71 -5.58
C ARG A 246 7.33 -5.23 -6.24
N VAL A 247 8.41 -5.96 -6.01
CA VAL A 247 9.76 -5.56 -6.44
C VAL A 247 10.34 -6.66 -7.32
N SER A 248 10.38 -6.43 -8.62
CA SER A 248 10.70 -7.49 -9.57
C SER A 248 11.50 -7.03 -10.76
N THR A 249 12.24 -7.92 -11.40
CA THR A 249 12.91 -7.65 -12.69
C THR A 249 13.81 -6.41 -12.72
N ASN A 250 14.26 -5.93 -11.56
CA ASN A 250 15.29 -4.88 -11.49
C ASN A 250 16.65 -5.50 -11.77
N GLY A 251 17.60 -4.73 -12.31
CA GLY A 251 18.83 -5.28 -12.85
C GLY A 251 19.81 -5.84 -11.81
N THR A 252 19.92 -5.24 -10.61
CA THR A 252 20.84 -5.73 -9.57
C THR A 252 20.15 -6.54 -8.49
N GLY A 253 19.06 -6.04 -7.90
CA GLY A 253 18.45 -6.68 -6.74
C GLY A 253 17.11 -6.06 -6.38
N GLY A 254 16.42 -6.65 -5.41
CA GLY A 254 15.09 -6.20 -5.02
C GLY A 254 15.14 -5.05 -4.03
N LEU A 255 15.27 -5.41 -2.76
CA LEU A 255 15.22 -4.52 -1.62
C LEU A 255 16.54 -4.55 -0.86
N VAL A 256 17.17 -3.38 -0.72
CA VAL A 256 18.45 -3.25 -0.02
C VAL A 256 18.33 -2.26 1.12
N LEU A 257 18.67 -2.70 2.33
CA LEU A 257 18.41 -2.03 3.60
C LEU A 257 19.71 -1.83 4.38
N TRP A 258 20.48 -0.81 4.03
CA TRP A 258 21.49 -0.20 4.89
C TRP A 258 20.83 0.90 5.72
N ALA A 259 20.08 0.49 6.74
CA ALA A 259 19.23 1.37 7.53
C ALA A 259 19.13 0.89 8.97
N THR A 260 18.65 1.76 9.85
CA THR A 260 18.36 1.43 11.25
C THR A 260 16.87 1.39 11.51
N ASN A 261 16.44 0.56 12.48
CA ASN A 261 15.06 0.45 12.97
C ASN A 261 13.99 0.33 11.86
N THR A 262 14.37 -0.21 10.71
CA THR A 262 13.52 -0.26 9.52
C THR A 262 12.69 -1.54 9.52
N LEU A 263 11.40 -1.41 9.25
CA LEU A 263 10.47 -2.53 9.17
C LEU A 263 10.08 -2.78 7.71
N ALA A 264 10.50 -3.92 7.16
CA ALA A 264 10.12 -4.39 5.84
C ALA A 264 9.19 -5.61 5.94
N TYR A 265 7.95 -5.49 5.48
CA TYR A 265 6.98 -6.58 5.58
C TYR A 265 6.00 -6.74 4.42
N ASN A 266 5.46 -7.95 4.24
CA ASN A 266 4.54 -8.29 3.15
C ASN A 266 5.08 -7.91 1.76
N ASN A 267 6.38 -7.73 1.55
CA ASN A 267 6.89 -7.41 0.22
C ASN A 267 7.00 -8.70 -0.60
N LEU A 268 6.61 -8.60 -1.88
CA LEU A 268 6.76 -9.66 -2.86
C LEU A 268 7.96 -9.30 -3.75
N VAL A 269 9.07 -10.00 -3.55
CA VAL A 269 10.35 -9.69 -4.17
C VAL A 269 10.79 -10.84 -5.05
N TYR A 270 10.73 -10.69 -6.38
CA TYR A 270 10.93 -11.85 -7.25
C TYR A 270 11.61 -11.54 -8.57
N ASN A 271 12.39 -12.50 -9.08
CA ASN A 271 13.04 -12.44 -10.39
C ASN A 271 13.78 -11.11 -10.63
N ASN A 272 14.37 -10.53 -9.58
CA ASN A 272 15.33 -9.45 -9.78
C ASN A 272 16.61 -10.09 -10.34
N HIS A 273 17.50 -9.28 -10.92
CA HIS A 273 18.66 -9.73 -11.68
C HIS A 273 18.34 -10.21 -13.11
N THR A 274 17.26 -9.72 -13.72
CA THR A 274 16.83 -10.13 -15.08
C THR A 274 16.86 -9.01 -16.14
N ALA A 275 17.09 -7.75 -15.76
CA ALA A 275 17.18 -6.66 -16.72
C ALA A 275 18.50 -6.75 -17.52
N ALA A 276 18.40 -6.71 -18.86
CA ALA A 276 19.54 -6.82 -19.76
C ALA A 276 20.54 -5.68 -19.52
N GLY A 277 21.82 -6.01 -19.36
CA GLY A 277 22.92 -5.03 -19.25
C GLY A 277 23.81 -5.17 -18.02
N ASN A 278 23.41 -5.91 -17.00
CA ASN A 278 24.17 -6.05 -15.75
C ASN A 278 25.07 -7.29 -15.77
N LEU A 279 26.40 -7.08 -15.76
CA LEU A 279 27.42 -8.05 -15.37
C LEU A 279 28.48 -7.21 -14.60
N LEU A 280 28.93 -7.52 -13.38
CA LEU A 280 29.64 -8.73 -12.99
C LEU A 280 29.66 -8.93 -11.45
N GLY A 281 29.66 -10.19 -11.01
CA GLY A 281 30.67 -10.72 -10.07
C GLY A 281 30.40 -10.74 -8.56
N SER A 282 29.37 -10.05 -8.04
CA SER A 282 29.00 -10.17 -6.63
C SER A 282 27.64 -10.86 -6.46
N PRO A 283 27.48 -11.74 -5.43
CA PRO A 283 26.20 -12.33 -5.10
C PRO A 283 25.11 -11.27 -5.02
N LYS A 284 24.02 -11.47 -5.76
CA LYS A 284 22.88 -10.56 -5.69
C LYS A 284 21.85 -11.11 -4.73
N SER A 285 21.10 -10.20 -4.12
CA SER A 285 20.14 -10.52 -3.07
C SER A 285 18.76 -10.01 -3.44
N GLY A 286 17.75 -10.85 -3.25
CA GLY A 286 16.36 -10.42 -3.32
C GLY A 286 16.10 -9.36 -2.27
N ILE A 287 16.36 -9.71 -1.01
CA ILE A 287 16.37 -8.78 0.12
C ILE A 287 17.74 -8.82 0.78
N ARG A 288 18.37 -7.67 0.96
CA ARG A 288 19.66 -7.53 1.66
C ARG A 288 19.54 -6.59 2.84
N VAL A 289 19.95 -7.05 4.02
CA VAL A 289 20.25 -6.19 5.17
C VAL A 289 21.75 -5.91 5.15
N GLY A 290 22.09 -4.63 5.03
CA GLY A 290 23.46 -4.20 4.80
C GLY A 290 24.33 -4.20 6.05
N SER A 291 25.65 -4.22 5.86
CA SER A 291 26.68 -4.33 6.91
C SER A 291 26.68 -3.26 8.00
N ALA A 292 26.06 -2.09 7.77
CA ALA A 292 25.94 -1.03 8.79
C ALA A 292 24.53 -0.95 9.41
N ALA A 293 23.62 -1.85 9.02
CA ALA A 293 22.24 -1.85 9.48
C ALA A 293 22.13 -2.30 10.94
N ASN A 294 21.14 -1.75 11.66
CA ASN A 294 20.86 -2.15 13.04
C ASN A 294 19.36 -2.19 13.31
N GLY A 295 18.85 -3.29 13.87
CA GLY A 295 17.45 -3.41 14.27
C GLY A 295 16.47 -3.49 13.09
N VAL A 296 16.93 -3.93 11.92
CA VAL A 296 16.07 -4.17 10.75
C VAL A 296 15.17 -5.38 11.00
N LYS A 297 13.89 -5.26 10.64
CA LYS A 297 12.89 -6.32 10.79
C LYS A 297 12.36 -6.70 9.41
N LEU A 298 12.55 -7.96 9.03
CA LEU A 298 12.03 -8.56 7.80
C LEU A 298 10.91 -9.54 8.18
N TYR A 299 9.66 -9.15 7.99
CA TYR A 299 8.49 -9.93 8.40
C TYR A 299 7.59 -10.31 7.23
N ASN A 300 7.17 -11.57 7.13
CA ASN A 300 6.15 -11.97 6.14
C ASN A 300 6.45 -11.55 4.70
N ASN A 301 7.72 -11.48 4.31
CA ASN A 301 8.09 -11.22 2.91
C ASN A 301 8.14 -12.53 2.13
N THR A 302 7.83 -12.47 0.84
CA THR A 302 8.01 -13.58 -0.08
C THR A 302 9.10 -13.23 -1.07
N VAL A 303 10.19 -14.01 -1.06
CA VAL A 303 11.30 -13.88 -2.00
C VAL A 303 11.39 -15.10 -2.90
N TYR A 304 11.33 -14.89 -4.21
CA TYR A 304 11.28 -15.97 -5.19
C TYR A 304 12.18 -15.75 -6.40
N GLY A 305 12.84 -16.80 -6.88
CA GLY A 305 13.50 -16.77 -8.19
C GLY A 305 14.77 -15.91 -8.27
N GLN A 306 15.43 -15.61 -7.14
CA GLN A 306 16.74 -14.95 -7.11
C GLN A 306 17.83 -15.98 -7.39
N LYS A 307 18.04 -16.28 -8.67
CA LYS A 307 18.88 -17.40 -9.11
C LYS A 307 19.52 -17.19 -10.49
N ALA A 308 19.87 -15.96 -10.85
CA ALA A 308 20.58 -15.74 -12.11
C ALA A 308 22.00 -16.32 -12.05
N THR A 309 22.61 -16.33 -10.87
CA THR A 309 23.87 -17.03 -10.59
C THR A 309 23.72 -18.02 -9.43
N SER A 310 24.67 -18.96 -9.28
CA SER A 310 24.70 -19.92 -8.16
C SER A 310 24.94 -19.27 -6.80
N ASP A 311 25.46 -18.04 -6.78
CA ASP A 311 25.78 -17.33 -5.55
C ASP A 311 24.64 -16.44 -5.05
N ASP A 312 23.61 -16.19 -5.89
CA ASP A 312 22.48 -15.33 -5.55
C ASP A 312 21.72 -15.84 -4.31
N ILE A 313 21.22 -14.90 -3.52
CA ILE A 313 20.60 -15.18 -2.23
C ILE A 313 19.17 -14.62 -2.23
N GLY A 314 18.21 -15.38 -1.71
CA GLY A 314 16.87 -14.87 -1.45
C GLY A 314 16.91 -13.74 -0.42
N ILE A 315 17.28 -14.09 0.82
CA ILE A 315 17.42 -13.12 1.92
C ILE A 315 18.83 -13.18 2.50
N GLU A 316 19.55 -12.06 2.44
CA GLU A 316 20.89 -11.91 2.99
C GLU A 316 20.89 -10.96 4.18
N VAL A 317 21.47 -11.39 5.30
CA VAL A 317 21.88 -10.52 6.40
C VAL A 317 23.40 -10.44 6.39
N ALA A 318 23.94 -9.31 5.94
CA ALA A 318 25.37 -9.16 5.72
C ALA A 318 26.19 -9.10 7.02
N SER A 319 27.48 -9.43 6.93
CA SER A 319 28.43 -9.26 8.03
C SER A 319 28.46 -7.79 8.48
N GLY A 320 28.40 -7.57 9.79
CA GLY A 320 28.32 -6.25 10.42
C GLY A 320 26.90 -5.77 10.73
N ALA A 321 25.87 -6.34 10.08
CA ALA A 321 24.49 -6.04 10.44
C ALA A 321 24.20 -6.50 11.88
N LEU A 322 23.50 -5.67 12.64
CA LEU A 322 23.22 -5.91 14.06
C LEU A 322 21.71 -6.11 14.31
N ASN A 323 21.37 -7.03 15.21
CA ASN A 323 20.03 -7.17 15.80
C ASN A 323 18.90 -7.30 14.77
N THR A 324 19.18 -7.96 13.64
CA THR A 324 18.19 -8.13 12.58
C THR A 324 17.17 -9.21 12.96
N MET A 325 15.89 -8.98 12.72
CA MET A 325 14.85 -10.00 12.93
C MET A 325 14.30 -10.46 11.59
N VAL A 326 14.51 -11.73 11.24
CA VAL A 326 14.00 -12.35 10.01
C VAL A 326 12.94 -13.37 10.42
N LYS A 327 11.65 -13.01 10.31
CA LYS A 327 10.55 -13.86 10.78
C LYS A 327 9.44 -14.04 9.76
N ASN A 328 8.85 -15.23 9.70
CA ASN A 328 7.72 -15.52 8.80
C ASN A 328 8.02 -15.27 7.31
N ASN A 329 9.26 -15.32 6.83
CA ASN A 329 9.53 -15.07 5.41
C ASN A 329 9.57 -16.38 4.62
N ILE A 330 9.14 -16.31 3.35
CA ILE A 330 9.42 -17.36 2.36
C ILE A 330 10.62 -16.91 1.53
N ALA A 331 11.61 -17.78 1.37
CA ALA A 331 12.70 -17.60 0.42
C ALA A 331 12.89 -18.89 -0.41
N TYR A 332 12.17 -18.98 -1.53
CA TYR A 332 12.06 -20.22 -2.33
C TYR A 332 12.53 -20.05 -3.79
N ASN A 333 13.00 -21.14 -4.40
CA ASN A 333 13.52 -21.16 -5.78
C ASN A 333 14.60 -20.08 -6.05
N ASN A 334 15.36 -19.74 -5.01
CA ASN A 334 16.55 -18.90 -5.08
C ASN A 334 17.77 -19.82 -5.16
N ALA A 335 18.91 -19.34 -5.66
CA ALA A 335 20.13 -20.15 -5.67
C ALA A 335 20.55 -20.52 -4.24
N ARG A 336 20.38 -19.57 -3.31
CA ARG A 336 20.46 -19.80 -1.86
C ARG A 336 19.21 -19.21 -1.18
N GLY A 337 18.62 -19.92 -0.22
CA GLY A 337 17.41 -19.47 0.48
C GLY A 337 17.66 -18.25 1.37
N ILE A 338 18.28 -18.48 2.54
CA ILE A 338 18.62 -17.43 3.50
C ILE A 338 20.10 -17.58 3.89
N ALA A 339 20.84 -16.47 3.87
CA ALA A 339 22.21 -16.41 4.37
C ALA A 339 22.31 -15.35 5.48
N ASN A 340 22.92 -15.73 6.61
CA ASN A 340 23.08 -14.83 7.75
C ASN A 340 24.55 -14.81 8.21
N SER A 341 25.15 -13.63 8.15
CA SER A 341 26.46 -13.31 8.72
C SER A 341 26.38 -12.16 9.74
N GLY A 342 25.18 -11.71 10.08
CA GLY A 342 24.97 -10.63 11.05
C GLY A 342 25.09 -11.09 12.50
N THR A 343 25.30 -10.13 13.40
CA THR A 343 25.42 -10.35 14.84
C THR A 343 24.10 -10.06 15.53
N GLY A 344 23.66 -10.96 16.42
CA GLY A 344 22.37 -10.81 17.13
C GLY A 344 21.15 -11.01 16.23
N THR A 345 21.33 -11.61 15.04
CA THR A 345 20.22 -11.91 14.13
C THR A 345 19.31 -12.98 14.75
N THR A 346 18.00 -12.72 14.78
CA THR A 346 16.99 -13.71 15.17
C THR A 346 16.25 -14.22 13.93
N LEU A 347 16.32 -15.53 13.68
CA LEU A 347 15.55 -16.21 12.64
C LEU A 347 14.44 -17.03 13.29
N ALA A 348 13.18 -16.87 12.86
CA ALA A 348 12.07 -17.68 13.35
C ALA A 348 11.01 -17.90 12.27
N ALA A 349 10.51 -19.13 12.15
CA ALA A 349 9.43 -19.48 11.22
C ALA A 349 9.65 -18.96 9.78
N ASN A 350 10.85 -19.12 9.23
CA ASN A 350 11.09 -18.85 7.80
C ASN A 350 11.06 -20.17 7.02
N LEU A 351 10.57 -20.11 5.79
CA LEU A 351 10.43 -21.27 4.91
C LEU A 351 11.34 -21.15 3.68
N THR A 352 12.19 -22.15 3.46
CA THR A 352 13.09 -22.24 2.30
C THR A 352 12.84 -23.47 1.43
N THR A 353 11.90 -24.32 1.82
CA THR A 353 11.37 -25.45 1.02
C THR A 353 10.14 -25.01 0.23
N ASP A 354 9.59 -25.91 -0.60
CA ASP A 354 8.46 -25.60 -1.47
C ASP A 354 7.23 -25.12 -0.68
N PRO A 355 6.81 -23.84 -0.83
CA PRO A 355 5.64 -23.29 -0.18
C PRO A 355 4.33 -23.72 -0.85
N LYS A 356 4.36 -24.49 -1.94
CA LYS A 356 3.19 -24.85 -2.75
C LYS A 356 2.39 -23.61 -3.18
N PHE A 357 3.05 -22.70 -3.88
CA PHE A 357 2.36 -21.55 -4.48
C PHE A 357 1.40 -21.99 -5.58
N VAL A 358 0.27 -21.30 -5.72
CA VAL A 358 -0.73 -21.58 -6.79
C VAL A 358 -0.09 -21.47 -8.18
N ASN A 359 0.63 -20.37 -8.47
CA ASN A 359 1.38 -20.24 -9.72
C ASN A 359 2.51 -19.20 -9.61
N ALA A 360 3.65 -19.64 -9.07
CA ALA A 360 4.80 -18.76 -8.87
C ALA A 360 5.42 -18.23 -10.18
N THR A 361 5.29 -18.96 -11.30
CA THR A 361 5.82 -18.52 -12.60
C THR A 361 5.04 -17.34 -13.20
N ALA A 362 3.74 -17.28 -12.94
CA ALA A 362 2.90 -16.10 -13.20
C ALA A 362 2.97 -15.06 -12.06
N ALA A 363 3.90 -15.26 -11.11
CA ALA A 363 4.06 -14.44 -9.91
C ALA A 363 2.77 -14.26 -9.10
N ASN A 364 2.01 -15.35 -9.02
CA ASN A 364 0.95 -15.58 -8.05
C ASN A 364 1.53 -16.42 -6.89
N PHE A 365 1.78 -15.75 -5.77
CA PHE A 365 2.38 -16.33 -4.56
C PHE A 365 1.34 -16.65 -3.47
N THR A 366 0.06 -16.76 -3.83
CA THR A 366 -0.94 -17.33 -2.92
C THR A 366 -0.65 -18.81 -2.67
N LEU A 367 -1.03 -19.30 -1.49
CA LEU A 367 -0.74 -20.66 -1.04
C LEU A 367 -1.81 -21.64 -1.53
N GLN A 368 -1.40 -22.86 -1.89
CA GLN A 368 -2.31 -23.99 -2.12
C GLN A 368 -2.65 -24.67 -0.78
N ALA A 369 -3.77 -25.40 -0.76
CA ALA A 369 -4.13 -26.26 0.38
C ALA A 369 -3.00 -27.26 0.67
N GLY A 370 -2.70 -27.47 1.96
CA GLY A 370 -1.61 -28.34 2.41
C GLY A 370 -0.21 -27.77 2.18
N SER A 371 -0.09 -26.45 1.96
CA SER A 371 1.19 -25.74 2.00
C SER A 371 1.83 -25.84 3.40
N PRO A 372 3.15 -26.06 3.51
CA PRO A 372 3.86 -26.05 4.78
C PRO A 372 4.00 -24.63 5.38
N ALA A 373 3.59 -23.59 4.66
CA ALA A 373 3.56 -22.22 5.16
C ALA A 373 2.31 -21.92 6.00
N ILE A 374 1.25 -22.71 5.85
CA ILE A 374 -0.04 -22.50 6.52
C ILE A 374 0.10 -22.78 8.02
N ASP A 375 -0.37 -21.85 8.86
CA ASP A 375 -0.38 -21.94 10.32
C ASP A 375 1.00 -22.24 10.95
N ALA A 376 2.08 -21.93 10.25
CA ALA A 376 3.45 -22.25 10.66
C ALA A 376 4.25 -21.02 11.14
N GLY A 377 3.66 -19.83 11.06
CA GLY A 377 4.25 -18.56 11.44
C GLY A 377 4.10 -18.22 12.93
N VAL A 378 4.89 -17.25 13.39
CA VAL A 378 4.74 -16.65 14.71
C VAL A 378 3.87 -15.39 14.65
N THR A 379 3.17 -15.06 15.72
CA THR A 379 2.39 -13.81 15.80
C THR A 379 3.28 -12.58 15.75
N LEU A 380 3.00 -11.67 14.82
CA LEU A 380 3.72 -10.41 14.65
C LEU A 380 2.72 -9.25 14.64
N SER A 381 2.54 -8.59 15.79
CA SER A 381 1.56 -7.49 15.95
C SER A 381 1.72 -6.33 14.98
N ALA A 382 2.93 -6.15 14.42
CA ALA A 382 3.23 -5.15 13.40
C ALA A 382 2.68 -5.50 12.00
N VAL A 383 2.20 -6.73 11.79
CA VAL A 383 1.72 -7.26 10.51
C VAL A 383 0.32 -7.89 10.69
N PRO A 384 -0.70 -7.08 11.04
CA PRO A 384 -2.04 -7.61 11.34
C PRO A 384 -2.80 -8.12 10.11
N ASN A 385 -2.35 -7.76 8.90
CA ASN A 385 -2.96 -8.20 7.64
C ASN A 385 -1.86 -8.63 6.66
N ASP A 386 -2.19 -9.51 5.74
CA ASP A 386 -1.32 -9.96 4.65
C ASP A 386 -1.24 -8.94 3.48
N TYR A 387 -0.57 -9.33 2.40
CA TYR A 387 -0.47 -8.54 1.17
C TYR A 387 -1.84 -8.24 0.53
N ALA A 388 -2.75 -9.22 0.54
CA ALA A 388 -4.10 -9.13 0.00
C ALA A 388 -5.11 -8.43 0.93
N ARG A 389 -4.65 -7.90 2.08
CA ARG A 389 -5.49 -7.28 3.14
C ARG A 389 -6.35 -8.27 3.93
N VAL A 390 -6.06 -9.56 3.87
CA VAL A 390 -6.66 -10.58 4.73
C VAL A 390 -6.09 -10.44 6.14
N SER A 391 -6.95 -10.44 7.16
CA SER A 391 -6.53 -10.35 8.56
C SER A 391 -5.79 -11.61 9.00
N ARG A 392 -4.79 -11.47 9.86
CA ARG A 392 -4.04 -12.61 10.40
C ARG A 392 -4.36 -12.87 11.88
N PRO A 393 -4.49 -14.13 12.31
CA PRO A 393 -4.49 -15.33 11.47
C PRO A 393 -5.88 -15.66 10.89
N GLN A 394 -5.93 -16.47 9.83
CA GLN A 394 -7.17 -17.12 9.35
C GLN A 394 -7.33 -18.53 9.90
N GLY A 395 -6.26 -19.15 10.38
CA GLY A 395 -6.26 -20.39 11.15
C GLY A 395 -5.74 -20.20 12.58
N PRO A 396 -5.25 -21.26 13.23
CA PRO A 396 -4.63 -21.19 14.56
C PRO A 396 -3.41 -20.27 14.67
N ALA A 397 -2.67 -20.01 13.58
CA ALA A 397 -1.45 -19.20 13.60
C ALA A 397 -1.29 -18.40 12.30
N TYR A 398 -0.30 -17.49 12.28
CA TYR A 398 0.00 -16.73 11.06
C TYR A 398 0.54 -17.68 10.00
N ASP A 399 0.27 -17.40 8.73
CA ASP A 399 0.99 -18.07 7.66
C ASP A 399 2.36 -17.43 7.43
N ILE A 400 3.33 -18.25 7.04
CA ILE A 400 4.64 -17.79 6.58
C ILE A 400 4.50 -17.16 5.18
N GLY A 401 5.15 -16.03 4.95
CA GLY A 401 5.18 -15.32 3.67
C GLY A 401 4.14 -14.21 3.55
N GLY A 402 4.06 -13.64 2.35
CA GLY A 402 3.27 -12.44 2.07
C GLY A 402 1.75 -12.62 2.05
N TYR A 403 1.26 -13.85 1.94
CA TYR A 403 -0.17 -14.15 1.86
C TYR A 403 -0.62 -15.01 3.04
N GLU A 404 -1.86 -14.82 3.45
CA GLU A 404 -2.59 -15.68 4.38
C GLU A 404 -3.56 -16.57 3.57
N PHE A 405 -3.55 -17.86 3.87
CA PHE A 405 -4.41 -18.84 3.25
C PHE A 405 -5.80 -18.75 3.85
N VAL A 406 -6.75 -18.34 3.02
CA VAL A 406 -8.17 -18.43 3.34
C VAL A 406 -8.67 -19.75 2.82
N SER A 407 -8.99 -20.69 3.72
CA SER A 407 -9.73 -21.88 3.35
C SER A 407 -11.06 -21.46 2.73
N ALA A 408 -11.33 -21.89 1.49
CA ALA A 408 -12.66 -21.70 0.92
C ALA A 408 -13.67 -22.39 1.86
N SER A 409 -14.63 -21.64 2.39
CA SER A 409 -15.74 -22.27 3.12
C SER A 409 -16.43 -23.25 2.18
N ALA A 410 -16.53 -24.50 2.61
CA ALA A 410 -17.30 -25.49 1.86
C ALA A 410 -18.73 -24.95 1.69
N VAL A 411 -19.24 -24.98 0.47
CA VAL A 411 -20.60 -24.53 0.15
C VAL A 411 -21.58 -25.39 0.95
N PHE A 412 -22.56 -24.76 1.58
CA PHE A 412 -23.62 -25.47 2.28
C PHE A 412 -24.41 -26.30 1.29
N ASP A 413 -24.42 -27.62 1.51
CA ASP A 413 -25.12 -28.59 0.68
C ASP A 413 -25.76 -29.67 1.54
N PHE A 414 -26.92 -30.17 1.13
CA PHE A 414 -27.69 -31.17 1.86
C PHE A 414 -28.51 -32.06 0.92
N ALA A 415 -28.76 -33.29 1.36
CA ALA A 415 -29.65 -34.23 0.69
C ALA A 415 -30.95 -34.42 1.49
N LEU A 416 -32.04 -34.71 0.78
CA LEU A 416 -33.32 -35.13 1.36
C LEU A 416 -33.63 -36.57 0.98
N ALA A 417 -34.09 -37.36 1.96
CA ALA A 417 -34.63 -38.70 1.75
C ALA A 417 -36.00 -38.82 2.45
N ASN A 418 -36.87 -39.69 1.94
CA ASN A 418 -38.16 -40.01 2.57
C ASN A 418 -38.25 -41.50 2.91
N GLY A 419 -39.28 -41.90 3.67
CA GLY A 419 -39.58 -43.28 4.00
C GLY A 419 -40.24 -44.09 2.87
N GLY A 420 -40.11 -43.67 1.61
CA GLY A 420 -40.75 -44.30 0.44
C GLY A 420 -42.17 -43.81 0.16
N SER A 421 -42.82 -44.42 -0.84
CA SER A 421 -44.19 -44.12 -1.25
C SER A 421 -45.20 -44.48 -0.16
N GLN A 422 -46.19 -43.61 0.04
CA GLN A 422 -47.29 -43.83 0.99
C GLN A 422 -48.61 -43.90 0.24
N SER A 423 -49.55 -44.70 0.74
CA SER A 423 -50.93 -44.75 0.26
C SER A 423 -51.87 -44.24 1.34
N VAL A 424 -52.80 -43.37 0.97
CA VAL A 424 -53.76 -42.75 1.89
C VAL A 424 -55.17 -43.04 1.40
N THR A 425 -56.01 -43.59 2.27
CA THR A 425 -57.44 -43.75 1.95
C THR A 425 -58.12 -42.38 2.02
N GLN A 426 -59.08 -42.12 1.15
CA GLN A 426 -59.86 -40.87 1.16
C GLN A 426 -60.47 -40.61 2.55
N GLY A 427 -60.36 -39.36 3.02
CA GLY A 427 -60.77 -38.97 4.37
C GLY A 427 -59.80 -39.34 5.49
N ALA A 428 -58.67 -40.00 5.19
CA ALA A 428 -57.67 -40.40 6.18
C ALA A 428 -56.34 -39.63 6.05
N SER A 429 -55.40 -39.92 6.97
CA SER A 429 -54.04 -39.36 6.98
C SER A 429 -52.97 -40.46 6.94
N ALA A 430 -51.80 -40.12 6.40
CA ALA A 430 -50.59 -40.95 6.48
C ALA A 430 -49.38 -40.11 6.90
N ILE A 431 -48.39 -40.79 7.47
CA ILE A 431 -47.15 -40.17 7.97
C ILE A 431 -45.97 -40.67 7.13
N ASN A 432 -45.07 -39.76 6.77
CA ASN A 432 -43.79 -40.06 6.14
C ASN A 432 -42.68 -39.30 6.85
N THR A 433 -41.55 -39.94 7.10
CA THR A 433 -40.38 -39.26 7.69
C THR A 433 -39.51 -38.71 6.58
N ILE A 434 -39.22 -37.41 6.61
CA ILE A 434 -38.25 -36.78 5.72
C ILE A 434 -36.97 -36.53 6.51
N THR A 435 -35.87 -37.11 6.05
CA THR A 435 -34.54 -36.95 6.64
C THR A 435 -33.73 -35.97 5.80
N ALA A 436 -33.18 -34.94 6.45
CA ALA A 436 -32.24 -34.01 5.85
C ALA A 436 -30.82 -34.34 6.32
N THR A 437 -29.90 -34.61 5.40
CA THR A 437 -28.51 -34.98 5.70
C THR A 437 -27.58 -33.89 5.19
N LEU A 438 -26.72 -33.37 6.05
CA LEU A 438 -25.68 -32.42 5.66
C LEU A 438 -24.62 -33.12 4.80
N LEU A 439 -24.32 -32.58 3.62
CA LEU A 439 -23.28 -33.11 2.73
C LEU A 439 -21.98 -32.30 2.83
N SER A 440 -22.08 -30.98 2.84
CA SER A 440 -20.92 -30.09 2.99
C SER A 440 -21.31 -28.73 3.59
N GLY A 441 -20.29 -27.97 4.03
CA GLY A 441 -20.45 -26.66 4.64
C GLY A 441 -20.97 -26.71 6.08
N SER A 442 -21.14 -25.53 6.68
CA SER A 442 -21.75 -25.40 8.01
C SER A 442 -23.26 -25.57 7.92
N ALA A 443 -23.87 -26.32 8.84
CA ALA A 443 -25.31 -26.56 8.84
C ALA A 443 -26.10 -25.25 8.97
N GLN A 444 -27.00 -25.00 8.03
CA GLN A 444 -27.94 -23.87 8.04
C GLN A 444 -29.37 -24.41 8.20
N ALA A 445 -30.25 -23.64 8.83
CA ALA A 445 -31.66 -24.04 8.96
C ALA A 445 -32.35 -24.07 7.58
N VAL A 446 -32.95 -25.21 7.24
CA VAL A 446 -33.79 -25.39 6.06
C VAL A 446 -35.27 -25.45 6.46
N SER A 447 -36.16 -25.05 5.55
CA SER A 447 -37.61 -25.12 5.77
C SER A 447 -38.23 -26.17 4.85
N PHE A 448 -39.14 -26.98 5.39
CA PHE A 448 -39.85 -27.99 4.63
C PHE A 448 -41.18 -27.45 4.10
N SER A 449 -41.44 -27.70 2.83
CA SER A 449 -42.72 -27.39 2.19
C SER A 449 -43.03 -28.46 1.13
N ALA A 450 -44.30 -28.61 0.79
CA ALA A 450 -44.76 -29.49 -0.26
C ALA A 450 -45.69 -28.72 -1.19
N SER A 451 -45.62 -29.01 -2.49
CA SER A 451 -46.44 -28.40 -3.54
C SER A 451 -46.94 -29.46 -4.51
N GLY A 452 -47.88 -29.11 -5.39
CA GLY A 452 -48.43 -30.06 -6.38
C GLY A 452 -49.34 -31.13 -5.79
N LEU A 453 -49.93 -30.89 -4.62
CA LEU A 453 -50.87 -31.81 -4.00
C LEU A 453 -52.21 -31.85 -4.78
N PRO A 454 -52.85 -33.02 -4.94
CA PRO A 454 -54.19 -33.13 -5.52
C PRO A 454 -55.25 -32.35 -4.73
N THR A 455 -56.37 -32.02 -5.39
CA THR A 455 -57.53 -31.41 -4.70
C THR A 455 -57.99 -32.31 -3.55
N GLY A 456 -58.21 -31.71 -2.38
CA GLY A 456 -58.59 -32.44 -1.16
C GLY A 456 -57.43 -32.99 -0.35
N ALA A 457 -56.17 -32.82 -0.78
CA ALA A 457 -54.99 -33.25 -0.02
C ALA A 457 -54.22 -32.07 0.59
N THR A 458 -53.75 -32.22 1.84
CA THR A 458 -52.87 -31.27 2.53
C THR A 458 -51.62 -31.96 3.09
N ALA A 459 -50.53 -31.19 3.23
CA ALA A 459 -49.27 -31.64 3.80
C ALA A 459 -48.85 -30.73 4.96
N ALA A 460 -48.47 -31.32 6.08
CA ALA A 460 -47.94 -30.61 7.25
C ALA A 460 -46.61 -31.25 7.71
N PHE A 461 -45.65 -30.41 8.10
CA PHE A 461 -44.34 -30.84 8.58
C PHE A 461 -44.16 -30.48 10.05
N SER A 462 -43.67 -31.43 10.86
CA SER A 462 -43.34 -31.21 12.27
C SER A 462 -42.00 -31.86 12.62
N PRO A 463 -40.93 -31.07 12.89
CA PRO A 463 -40.85 -29.60 12.81
C PRO A 463 -40.84 -29.06 11.37
N MET A 464 -41.29 -27.81 11.16
CA MET A 464 -41.33 -27.17 9.82
C MET A 464 -39.94 -26.72 9.34
N THR A 465 -38.99 -26.56 10.25
CA THR A 465 -37.60 -26.20 9.93
C THR A 465 -36.63 -27.02 10.77
N CYS A 466 -35.46 -27.32 10.22
CA CYS A 466 -34.32 -27.83 11.00
C CYS A 466 -33.00 -27.61 10.26
N SER A 467 -31.88 -27.71 10.97
CA SER A 467 -30.55 -27.73 10.35
C SER A 467 -30.19 -29.17 9.95
N PRO A 468 -29.79 -29.45 8.68
CA PRO A 468 -29.50 -30.80 8.20
C PRO A 468 -28.60 -31.62 9.14
N GLY A 469 -28.91 -32.92 9.27
CA GLY A 469 -28.61 -33.75 10.45
C GLY A 469 -29.87 -34.07 11.29
N CYS A 470 -31.04 -33.88 10.71
CA CYS A 470 -32.35 -33.91 11.39
C CYS A 470 -33.38 -34.68 10.56
N SER A 471 -34.55 -34.91 11.16
CA SER A 471 -35.73 -35.41 10.45
C SER A 471 -36.97 -34.59 10.79
N THR A 472 -37.93 -34.57 9.87
CA THR A 472 -39.27 -34.02 10.08
C THR A 472 -40.33 -35.06 9.74
N THR A 473 -41.46 -34.98 10.44
CA THR A 473 -42.63 -35.80 10.18
C THR A 473 -43.53 -35.07 9.18
N LEU A 474 -43.66 -35.60 7.96
CA LEU A 474 -44.66 -35.19 6.97
C LEU A 474 -45.97 -35.92 7.24
N THR A 475 -47.03 -35.20 7.57
CA THR A 475 -48.40 -35.71 7.64
C THR A 475 -49.16 -35.30 6.39
N LEU A 476 -49.63 -36.28 5.63
CA LEU A 476 -50.52 -36.10 4.49
C LEU A 476 -51.95 -36.39 4.93
N THR A 477 -52.89 -35.49 4.66
CA THR A 477 -54.32 -35.66 5.02
C THR A 477 -55.18 -35.47 3.78
N THR A 478 -56.19 -36.32 3.61
CA THR A 478 -57.16 -36.24 2.51
C THR A 478 -58.56 -35.95 3.04
N THR A 479 -59.35 -35.17 2.30
CA THR A 479 -60.78 -34.96 2.60
C THR A 479 -61.63 -36.11 2.07
N PRO A 480 -62.79 -36.39 2.69
CA PRO A 480 -63.76 -37.38 2.22
C PRO A 480 -64.23 -37.18 0.78
#